data_AF-A0AA88V1C8-F1
#
_entry.id   AF-A0AA88V1C8-F1
#
_cell.length_a   1.000
_cell.length_b   1.000
_cell.length_c   1.000
_cell.angle_alpha   90.00
_cell.angle_beta   90.00
_cell.angle_gamma   90.00
#
_symmetry.space_group_name_H-M   'P 1'
#
loop_
_entity.id
_entity.type
_entity.pdbx_description
1 polymer ?
#
loop_
_entity_poly.entity_id
_entity_poly.type
_entity_poly.pdbx_seq_one_letter_code
_entity_poly.pdbx_strand_id
1 'polypeptide(L)'
;MVNAKALWESLERKYKTEDAGSKKFVVGKFLDFKMVDSKTVISQVQEFQLILHDIHAEGMVLGESFQVAALIEKLPPTWKDFKNYLKHKRKEMKLEDLIVRLRIEEDNRQSEKKAGNYHQKAKANVVEQDVLSLYPRRLSSRTVSTIAGRISLKDSESNSRLDLFVCYSAIFL
;
A
#
# COMPACT_ATOMS: atom_id res chain seq x y z
N MET A 1 44.75 1.62 38.92
CA MET A 1 45.06 2.21 37.61
C MET A 1 43.74 2.62 36.97
N VAL A 2 43.52 3.90 36.69
CA VAL A 2 42.27 4.38 36.09
C VAL A 2 42.29 4.04 34.60
N ASN A 3 41.31 3.29 34.12
CA ASN A 3 41.21 2.90 32.71
C ASN A 3 40.64 4.07 31.89
N ALA A 4 41.23 4.37 30.73
CA ALA A 4 40.74 5.41 29.80
C ALA A 4 39.26 5.24 29.47
N LYS A 5 38.77 3.99 29.30
CA LYS A 5 37.35 3.70 29.08
C LYS A 5 36.48 4.14 30.27
N ALA A 6 36.90 3.81 31.49
CA ALA A 6 36.16 4.17 32.71
C ALA A 6 36.15 5.70 32.94
N LEU A 7 37.24 6.38 32.57
CA LEU A 7 37.32 7.85 32.63
C LEU A 7 36.39 8.48 31.60
N TRP A 8 36.36 7.95 30.37
CA TRP A 8 35.47 8.40 29.30
C TRP A 8 33.99 8.19 29.64
N GLU A 9 33.60 7.01 30.12
CA GLU A 9 32.24 6.71 30.59
C GLU A 9 31.83 7.62 31.78
N SER A 10 32.77 7.94 32.67
CA SER A 10 32.54 8.86 33.78
C SER A 10 32.33 10.30 33.31
N LEU A 11 33.11 10.76 32.33
CA LEU A 11 32.95 12.07 31.70
C LEU A 11 31.61 12.15 30.96
N GLU A 12 31.31 11.14 30.16
CA GLU A 12 30.09 11.03 29.38
C GLU A 12 28.86 11.05 30.30
N ARG A 13 28.87 10.34 31.41
CA ARG A 13 27.79 10.39 32.41
C ARG A 13 27.66 11.75 33.12
N LYS A 14 28.78 12.45 33.35
CA LYS A 14 28.79 13.72 34.10
C LYS A 14 28.42 14.93 33.23
N TYR A 15 28.65 14.84 31.92
CA TYR A 15 28.45 15.94 30.97
C TYR A 15 27.45 15.65 29.86
N LYS A 16 26.99 14.41 29.63
CA LYS A 16 25.74 14.19 28.88
C LYS A 16 24.60 14.74 29.71
N THR A 17 24.11 15.90 29.30
CA THR A 17 22.76 16.29 29.63
C THR A 17 21.86 15.35 28.85
N GLU A 18 21.38 14.29 29.50
CA GLU A 18 20.22 13.55 29.00
C GLU A 18 19.06 14.53 29.07
N ASP A 19 18.88 15.30 28.00
CA ASP A 19 17.84 16.31 27.96
C ASP A 19 16.49 15.57 27.94
N ALA A 20 15.85 15.52 29.09
CA ALA A 20 14.49 15.03 29.20
C ALA A 20 13.53 15.79 28.25
N GLY A 21 13.92 16.99 27.79
CA GLY A 21 13.28 17.72 26.69
C GLY A 21 13.36 16.98 25.36
N SER A 22 14.56 16.58 24.90
CA SER A 22 14.78 15.84 23.66
C SER A 22 13.95 14.57 23.55
N LYS A 23 13.93 13.71 24.59
CA LYS A 23 13.12 12.48 24.57
C LYS A 23 11.63 12.77 24.42
N LYS A 24 11.12 13.74 25.21
CA LYS A 24 9.71 14.16 25.14
C LYS A 24 9.36 14.73 23.77
N PHE A 25 10.28 15.49 23.18
CA PHE A 25 10.09 16.08 21.85
C PHE A 25 9.98 15.02 20.76
N VAL A 26 10.90 14.05 20.73
CA VAL A 26 10.88 12.97 19.73
C VAL A 26 9.64 12.09 19.89
N VAL A 27 9.25 11.76 21.14
CA VAL A 27 7.99 11.03 21.40
C VAL A 27 6.78 11.85 20.95
N GLY A 28 6.75 13.15 21.20
CA GLY A 28 5.70 14.06 20.71
C GLY A 28 5.59 14.02 19.18
N LYS A 29 6.73 14.18 18.48
CA LYS A 29 6.82 14.08 17.01
C LYS A 29 6.24 12.76 16.48
N PHE A 30 6.53 11.64 17.13
CA PHE A 30 5.97 10.34 16.76
C PHE A 30 4.45 10.24 16.97
N LEU A 31 3.96 10.73 18.11
CA LEU A 31 2.53 10.70 18.42
C LEU A 31 1.73 11.59 17.46
N ASP A 32 2.26 12.78 17.15
CA ASP A 32 1.61 13.77 16.29
C ASP A 32 1.71 13.44 14.80
N PHE A 33 2.70 12.66 14.37
CA PHE A 33 2.85 12.25 12.99
C PHE A 33 1.59 11.54 12.48
N LYS A 34 1.06 11.96 11.33
CA LYS A 34 -0.08 11.34 10.66
C LYS A 34 0.13 11.44 9.17
N MET A 35 -0.17 10.39 8.41
CA MET A 35 -0.08 10.47 6.96
C MET A 35 -1.28 11.22 6.39
N VAL A 36 -1.02 11.96 5.33
CA VAL A 36 -2.01 12.72 4.58
C VAL A 36 -2.12 12.20 3.15
N ASP A 37 -3.31 12.31 2.56
CA ASP A 37 -3.59 11.82 1.21
C ASP A 37 -2.92 12.65 0.09
N SER A 38 -2.43 13.85 0.41
CA SER A 38 -1.79 14.77 -0.55
C SER A 38 -0.34 14.39 -0.89
N LYS A 39 0.25 13.45 -0.15
CA LYS A 39 1.61 12.95 -0.35
C LYS A 39 1.56 11.45 -0.66
N THR A 40 2.60 10.93 -1.30
CA THR A 40 2.76 9.49 -1.45
C THR A 40 2.96 8.83 -0.09
N VAL A 41 2.45 7.62 0.08
CA VAL A 41 2.66 6.83 1.29
C VAL A 41 4.13 6.49 1.43
N ILE A 42 4.83 6.16 0.36
CA ILE A 42 6.25 5.80 0.44
C ILE A 42 7.13 6.94 0.93
N SER A 43 6.89 8.18 0.51
CA SER A 43 7.61 9.34 1.06
C SER A 43 7.34 9.51 2.55
N GLN A 44 6.10 9.30 3.00
CA GLN A 44 5.72 9.46 4.40
C GLN A 44 6.20 8.28 5.28
N VAL A 45 6.34 7.07 4.72
CA VAL A 45 6.99 5.94 5.38
C VAL A 45 8.45 6.27 5.69
N GLN A 46 9.16 6.94 4.78
CA GLN A 46 10.54 7.39 5.03
C GLN A 46 10.59 8.42 6.16
N GLU A 47 9.68 9.41 6.17
CA GLU A 47 9.53 10.37 7.27
C GLU A 47 9.28 9.65 8.62
N PHE A 48 8.42 8.62 8.62
CA PHE A 48 8.14 7.80 9.80
C PHE A 48 9.37 7.00 10.28
N GLN A 49 10.14 6.41 9.36
CA GLN A 49 11.38 5.70 9.70
C GLN A 49 12.44 6.63 10.30
N LEU A 50 12.52 7.88 9.86
CA LEU A 50 13.40 8.89 10.48
C LEU A 50 13.00 9.16 11.93
N ILE A 51 11.69 9.23 12.23
CA ILE A 51 11.23 9.39 13.61
C ILE A 51 11.60 8.17 14.47
N LEU A 52 11.43 6.95 13.94
CA LEU A 52 11.86 5.74 14.65
C LEU A 52 13.36 5.72 14.93
N HIS A 53 14.16 6.20 13.97
CA HIS A 53 15.60 6.34 14.14
C HIS A 53 15.95 7.38 15.23
N ASP A 54 15.27 8.53 15.24
CA ASP A 54 15.43 9.55 16.30
C ASP A 54 15.11 8.96 17.68
N ILE A 55 14.04 8.16 17.80
CA ILE A 55 13.67 7.47 19.06
C ILE A 55 14.79 6.52 19.52
N HIS A 56 15.35 5.75 18.59
CA HIS A 56 16.45 4.83 18.87
C HIS A 56 17.73 5.57 19.28
N ALA A 57 18.04 6.70 18.63
CA ALA A 57 19.19 7.55 18.96
C ALA A 57 19.08 8.14 20.38
N GLU A 58 17.86 8.43 20.84
CA GLU A 58 17.55 8.85 22.22
C GLU A 58 17.56 7.69 23.25
N GLY A 59 17.95 6.49 22.82
CA GLY A 59 18.08 5.30 23.68
C GLY A 59 16.75 4.61 24.01
N MET A 60 15.67 4.96 23.29
CA MET A 60 14.37 4.30 23.43
C MET A 60 14.23 3.22 22.36
N VAL A 61 13.83 2.00 22.75
CA VAL A 61 13.64 0.89 21.82
C VAL A 61 12.16 0.58 21.71
N LEU A 62 11.62 0.65 20.48
CA LEU A 62 10.25 0.23 20.18
C LEU A 62 10.26 -1.17 19.58
N GLY A 63 9.44 -2.07 20.13
CA GLY A 63 9.31 -3.42 19.58
C GLY A 63 8.80 -3.41 18.13
N GLU A 64 9.28 -4.34 17.32
CA GLU A 64 8.93 -4.41 15.88
C GLU A 64 7.41 -4.49 15.66
N SER A 65 6.70 -5.28 16.46
CA SER A 65 5.23 -5.38 16.41
C SER A 65 4.54 -4.04 16.67
N PHE A 66 5.07 -3.21 17.57
CA PHE A 66 4.56 -1.87 17.83
C PHE A 66 4.84 -0.93 16.66
N GLN A 67 6.02 -1.00 16.05
CA GLN A 67 6.37 -0.18 14.88
C GLN A 67 5.44 -0.49 13.69
N VAL A 68 5.18 -1.78 13.43
CA VAL A 68 4.24 -2.25 12.40
C VAL A 68 2.83 -1.74 12.70
N ALA A 69 2.32 -1.96 13.91
CA ALA A 69 0.98 -1.50 14.30
C ALA A 69 0.85 0.02 14.21
N ALA A 70 1.86 0.76 14.67
CA ALA A 70 1.89 2.21 14.57
C ALA A 70 1.82 2.67 13.11
N LEU A 71 2.66 2.12 12.23
CA LEU A 71 2.65 2.47 10.80
C LEU A 71 1.28 2.21 10.15
N ILE A 72 0.65 1.07 10.44
CA ILE A 72 -0.72 0.74 9.99
C ILE A 72 -1.71 1.78 10.49
N GLU A 73 -1.59 2.19 11.75
CA GLU A 73 -2.47 3.20 12.33
C GLU A 73 -2.29 4.58 11.70
N LYS A 74 -1.06 4.95 11.32
CA LYS A 74 -0.73 6.23 10.68
C LYS A 74 -1.18 6.32 9.21
N LEU A 75 -1.60 5.23 8.57
CA LEU A 75 -1.99 5.23 7.15
C LEU A 75 -3.08 6.27 6.83
N PRO A 76 -3.05 6.87 5.62
CA PRO A 76 -4.00 7.90 5.25
C PRO A 76 -5.45 7.40 5.25
N PRO A 77 -6.45 8.29 5.42
CA PRO A 77 -7.86 7.92 5.39
C PRO A 77 -8.30 7.16 4.12
N THR A 78 -7.74 7.49 2.96
CA THR A 78 -8.10 6.79 1.70
C THR A 78 -7.59 5.35 1.63
N TRP A 79 -6.77 4.91 2.60
CA TRP A 79 -6.23 3.55 2.71
C TRP A 79 -7.03 2.66 3.67
N LYS A 80 -8.24 3.06 4.10
CA LYS A 80 -9.01 2.35 5.14
C LYS A 80 -9.18 0.85 4.85
N ASP A 81 -9.44 0.48 3.59
CA ASP A 81 -9.76 -0.92 3.24
C ASP A 81 -8.49 -1.78 3.31
N PHE A 82 -7.37 -1.25 2.83
CA PHE A 82 -6.07 -1.88 2.98
C PHE A 82 -5.65 -1.97 4.45
N LYS A 83 -5.89 -0.91 5.24
CA LYS A 83 -5.67 -0.91 6.69
C LYS A 83 -6.47 -2.02 7.38
N ASN A 84 -7.75 -2.21 7.01
CA ASN A 84 -8.58 -3.30 7.53
C ASN A 84 -8.06 -4.68 7.12
N TYR A 85 -7.64 -4.83 5.86
CA TYR A 85 -6.99 -6.06 5.40
C TYR A 85 -5.76 -6.42 6.25
N LEU A 86 -4.90 -5.44 6.56
CA LEU A 86 -3.73 -5.66 7.40
C LEU A 86 -4.10 -6.04 8.84
N LYS A 87 -5.14 -5.42 9.42
CA LYS A 87 -5.60 -5.74 10.79
C LYS A 87 -6.13 -7.17 10.95
N HIS A 88 -6.75 -7.71 9.91
CA HIS A 88 -7.30 -9.07 9.94
C HIS A 88 -6.29 -10.15 9.52
N LYS A 89 -5.07 -9.77 9.19
CA LYS A 89 -4.04 -10.70 8.77
C LYS A 89 -3.46 -11.45 9.96
N ARG A 90 -3.62 -12.78 9.96
CA ARG A 90 -3.15 -13.66 11.05
C ARG A 90 -1.64 -13.89 11.06
N LYS A 91 -0.97 -13.73 9.92
CA LYS A 91 0.48 -13.95 9.82
C LYS A 91 1.22 -12.73 10.36
N GLU A 92 2.13 -12.96 11.31
CA GLU A 92 3.06 -11.93 11.76
C GLU A 92 3.85 -11.35 10.58
N MET A 93 4.03 -10.04 10.61
CA MET A 93 4.64 -9.28 9.52
C MET A 93 5.73 -8.40 10.09
N LYS A 94 6.90 -8.41 9.44
CA LYS A 94 8.00 -7.50 9.76
C LYS A 94 7.75 -6.11 9.20
N LEU A 95 8.48 -5.12 9.71
CA LEU A 95 8.32 -3.75 9.21
C LEU A 95 8.68 -3.64 7.72
N GLU A 96 9.74 -4.33 7.29
CA GLU A 96 10.20 -4.35 5.90
C GLU A 96 9.13 -4.98 4.98
N ASP A 97 8.51 -6.08 5.42
CA ASP A 97 7.43 -6.73 4.68
C ASP A 97 6.22 -5.80 4.51
N LEU A 98 5.90 -5.00 5.52
CA LEU A 98 4.83 -4.00 5.44
C LEU A 98 5.19 -2.92 4.43
N ILE A 99 6.42 -2.41 4.44
CA ILE A 99 6.88 -1.38 3.51
C ILE A 99 6.78 -1.86 2.05
N VAL A 100 7.18 -3.11 1.78
CA VAL A 100 7.06 -3.70 0.43
C VAL A 100 5.60 -3.75 -0.01
N ARG A 101 4.69 -4.18 0.87
CA ARG A 101 3.25 -4.22 0.57
C ARG A 101 2.66 -2.84 0.32
N LEU A 102 3.08 -1.83 1.09
CA LEU A 102 2.64 -0.45 0.89
C LEU A 102 3.08 0.07 -0.48
N ARG A 103 4.28 -0.27 -0.94
CA ARG A 103 4.77 0.13 -2.27
C ARG A 103 3.92 -0.48 -3.39
N ILE A 104 3.69 -1.79 -3.31
CA ILE A 104 2.88 -2.53 -4.29
C ILE A 104 1.45 -1.96 -4.34
N GLU A 105 0.83 -1.74 -3.19
CA GLU A 105 -0.52 -1.19 -3.11
C GLU A 105 -0.60 0.25 -3.63
N GLU A 106 0.42 1.08 -3.36
CA GLU A 106 0.47 2.43 -3.91
C GLU A 106 0.53 2.42 -5.44
N ASP A 107 1.37 1.57 -6.02
CA ASP A 107 1.50 1.40 -7.47
C ASP A 107 0.17 0.89 -8.09
N ASN A 108 -0.47 -0.09 -7.44
CA ASN A 108 -1.79 -0.60 -7.85
C ASN A 108 -2.83 0.52 -7.91
N ARG A 109 -2.96 1.32 -6.84
CA ARG A 109 -3.92 2.43 -6.77
C ARG A 109 -3.63 3.52 -7.82
N GLN A 110 -2.37 3.74 -8.17
CA GLN A 110 -2.01 4.66 -9.26
C GLN A 110 -2.40 4.12 -10.63
N SER A 111 -2.27 2.81 -10.85
CA SER A 111 -2.64 2.16 -12.11
C SER A 111 -4.16 2.20 -12.35
N GLU A 112 -4.96 1.95 -11.32
CA GLU A 112 -6.43 1.99 -11.38
C GLU A 112 -6.95 3.39 -11.71
N LYS A 113 -6.36 4.43 -11.10
CA LYS A 113 -6.70 5.83 -11.41
C LYS A 113 -6.45 6.15 -12.88
N LYS A 114 -5.32 5.71 -13.43
CA LYS A 114 -4.99 5.90 -14.86
C LYS A 114 -6.01 5.18 -15.74
N ALA A 115 -6.31 3.90 -15.45
CA ALA A 115 -7.28 3.12 -16.21
C ALA A 115 -8.70 3.72 -16.17
N GLY A 116 -9.14 4.19 -14.99
CA GLY A 116 -10.42 4.89 -14.83
C GLY A 116 -10.51 6.17 -15.65
N ASN A 117 -9.43 6.95 -15.70
CA ASN A 117 -9.36 8.18 -16.52
C ASN A 117 -9.44 7.89 -18.02
N TYR A 118 -8.79 6.82 -18.50
CA TYR A 118 -8.92 6.40 -19.91
C TYR A 118 -10.34 5.95 -20.25
N HIS A 119 -11.00 5.20 -19.35
CA HIS A 119 -12.39 4.77 -19.54
C HIS A 119 -13.37 5.96 -19.58
N GLN A 120 -13.15 6.98 -18.74
CA GLN A 120 -13.95 8.21 -18.79
C GLN A 120 -13.70 9.02 -20.07
N LYS A 121 -12.46 9.10 -20.54
CA LYS A 121 -12.12 9.82 -21.78
C LYS A 121 -12.66 9.13 -23.03
N ALA A 122 -12.67 7.80 -23.08
CA ALA A 122 -13.23 7.04 -24.19
C ALA A 122 -14.76 7.20 -24.31
N LYS A 123 -15.47 7.41 -23.19
CA LYS A 123 -16.92 7.67 -23.18
C LYS A 123 -17.32 9.06 -23.69
N ALA A 124 -16.40 10.02 -23.74
CA ALA A 124 -16.68 11.39 -24.19
C ALA A 124 -16.56 11.58 -25.71
N ASN A 125 -16.02 10.61 -26.44
CA ASN A 125 -15.88 10.64 -27.90
C ASN A 125 -16.94 9.75 -28.57
N VAL A 126 -18.21 10.16 -28.51
CA VAL A 126 -19.23 9.71 -29.48
C VAL A 126 -19.71 10.95 -30.21
N VAL A 127 -19.06 11.27 -31.33
CA VAL A 127 -19.59 12.20 -32.33
C VAL A 127 -20.46 11.37 -33.27
N GLU A 128 -21.78 11.59 -33.23
CA GLU A 128 -22.67 11.18 -34.32
C GLU A 128 -22.31 12.04 -35.53
N GLN A 129 -21.62 11.43 -36.48
CA GLN A 129 -21.43 12.03 -37.81
C GLN A 129 -22.45 11.38 -38.74
N ASP A 130 -23.58 12.04 -38.84
CA ASP A 130 -24.68 11.74 -39.75
C ASP A 130 -24.19 11.95 -41.20
N VAL A 131 -23.94 10.85 -41.92
CA VAL A 131 -23.85 10.86 -43.39
C VAL A 131 -24.69 9.73 -43.94
N LEU A 132 -25.95 10.07 -44.21
CA LEU A 132 -26.81 9.36 -45.14
C LEU A 132 -26.18 9.38 -46.56
N SER A 133 -25.86 8.22 -47.13
CA SER A 133 -26.22 7.89 -48.52
C SER A 133 -25.88 6.44 -48.91
N LEU A 134 -26.94 5.63 -48.98
CA LEU A 134 -27.31 4.72 -50.08
C LEU A 134 -26.25 3.77 -50.67
N TYR A 135 -26.37 2.45 -50.44
CA TYR A 135 -26.42 1.40 -51.49
C TYR A 135 -27.02 0.07 -50.93
N PRO A 136 -27.70 -0.79 -51.74
CA PRO A 136 -28.69 -1.78 -51.28
C PRO A 136 -28.25 -3.27 -51.22
N ARG A 137 -29.06 -4.03 -50.42
CA ARG A 137 -29.27 -5.51 -50.23
C ARG A 137 -29.00 -6.43 -51.46
N ARG A 138 -28.79 -7.77 -51.43
CA ARG A 138 -28.85 -8.94 -50.48
C ARG A 138 -28.40 -10.20 -51.29
N LEU A 139 -27.95 -11.28 -50.63
CA LEU A 139 -28.18 -12.72 -50.97
C LEU A 139 -27.88 -13.55 -49.69
N SER A 140 -28.86 -14.08 -48.92
CA SER A 140 -29.60 -15.37 -49.04
C SER A 140 -28.69 -16.61 -49.09
N SER A 141 -28.86 -17.74 -48.40
CA SER A 141 -29.59 -18.28 -47.22
C SER A 141 -29.08 -19.75 -47.04
N ARG A 142 -29.42 -20.42 -45.92
CA ARG A 142 -29.33 -21.90 -45.62
C ARG A 142 -28.04 -22.33 -44.86
N THR A 143 -28.01 -23.21 -43.86
CA THR A 143 -29.00 -24.06 -43.15
C THR A 143 -28.37 -24.55 -41.82
N VAL A 144 -29.24 -25.07 -40.94
CA VAL A 144 -29.12 -25.55 -39.55
C VAL A 144 -28.12 -26.70 -39.30
N SER A 145 -27.42 -26.71 -38.14
CA SER A 145 -27.30 -27.91 -37.27
C SER A 145 -26.72 -27.63 -35.87
N THR A 146 -27.34 -28.30 -34.91
CA THR A 146 -27.18 -28.33 -33.45
C THR A 146 -25.91 -29.06 -33.00
N ILE A 147 -25.16 -28.53 -32.01
CA ILE A 147 -24.54 -29.35 -30.95
C ILE A 147 -24.66 -28.62 -29.60
N ALA A 148 -25.42 -29.22 -28.69
CA ALA A 148 -25.52 -28.85 -27.29
C ALA A 148 -24.26 -29.31 -26.54
N GLY A 149 -23.39 -28.36 -26.19
CA GLY A 149 -22.32 -28.59 -25.22
C GLY A 149 -22.82 -28.35 -23.80
N ARG A 150 -22.98 -29.42 -23.02
CA ARG A 150 -23.13 -29.35 -21.55
C ARG A 150 -21.90 -28.64 -20.97
N ILE A 151 -22.04 -27.39 -20.54
CA ILE A 151 -21.11 -26.81 -19.57
C ILE A 151 -21.63 -27.21 -18.19
N SER A 152 -20.89 -28.11 -17.54
CA SER A 152 -21.09 -28.46 -16.15
C SER A 152 -20.66 -27.26 -15.31
N LEU A 153 -21.61 -26.41 -14.91
CA LEU A 153 -21.42 -25.45 -13.83
C LEU A 153 -21.22 -26.24 -12.54
N LYS A 154 -19.97 -26.46 -12.13
CA LYS A 154 -19.64 -26.77 -10.75
C LYS A 154 -19.34 -25.45 -10.06
N ASP A 155 -20.35 -25.00 -9.31
CA ASP A 155 -20.31 -24.17 -8.11
C ASP A 155 -19.31 -23.01 -8.11
N SER A 156 -19.86 -21.85 -8.48
CA SER A 156 -19.32 -20.53 -8.21
C SER A 156 -19.25 -20.32 -6.70
N GLU A 157 -18.08 -20.54 -6.12
CA GLU A 157 -17.71 -19.93 -4.85
C GLU A 157 -17.31 -18.48 -5.14
N SER A 158 -18.15 -17.57 -4.66
CA SER A 158 -18.04 -16.14 -4.86
C SER A 158 -16.77 -15.56 -4.22
N ASN A 159 -15.75 -15.22 -5.01
CA ASN A 159 -14.81 -14.15 -4.66
C ASN A 159 -14.00 -13.58 -5.84
N SER A 160 -14.67 -12.89 -6.77
CA SER A 160 -14.06 -12.24 -7.95
C SER A 160 -13.20 -10.99 -7.66
N ARG A 161 -12.47 -10.97 -6.54
CA ARG A 161 -11.52 -9.90 -6.19
C ARG A 161 -10.17 -10.38 -5.67
N LEU A 162 -9.95 -11.69 -5.54
CA LEU A 162 -8.72 -12.27 -4.99
C LEU A 162 -7.92 -13.13 -5.99
N ASP A 163 -8.50 -13.55 -7.11
CA ASP A 163 -7.80 -14.40 -8.09
C ASP A 163 -6.69 -13.66 -8.86
N LEU A 164 -6.77 -12.34 -8.97
CA LEU A 164 -5.68 -11.55 -9.58
C LEU A 164 -4.45 -11.43 -8.67
N PHE A 165 -4.63 -11.57 -7.35
CA PHE A 165 -3.53 -11.49 -6.39
C PHE A 165 -2.64 -12.73 -6.41
N VAL A 166 -3.20 -13.90 -6.75
CA VAL A 166 -2.45 -15.16 -6.81
C VAL A 166 -1.55 -15.22 -8.06
N CYS A 167 -1.97 -14.61 -9.17
CA CYS A 167 -1.15 -14.60 -10.40
C CYS A 167 0.12 -13.73 -10.28
N TYR A 168 0.13 -12.66 -9.48
CA TYR A 168 1.32 -11.80 -9.34
C TYR A 168 2.35 -12.32 -8.32
N SER A 169 1.93 -13.16 -7.37
CA SER A 169 2.86 -13.77 -6.40
C SER A 169 3.72 -14.91 -6.96
N ALA A 170 3.47 -15.38 -8.19
CA ALA A 170 4.24 -16.45 -8.83
C ALA A 170 5.41 -15.95 -9.70
N ILE A 171 5.66 -14.64 -9.77
CA ILE A 171 6.69 -14.04 -10.65
C ILE A 171 7.97 -13.63 -9.89
N PHE A 172 7.96 -13.63 -8.55
CA PHE A 172 9.14 -13.28 -7.73
C PHE A 172 9.41 -14.32 -6.64
N LEU A 173 9.69 -15.55 -7.05
CA LEU A 173 10.34 -16.57 -6.22
C LEU A 173 11.46 -17.24 -7.02
#